data_AF-A0A523YLD2-F1
#
_entry.id   AF-A0A523YLD2-F1
#
_cell.length_a   1.000
_cell.length_b   1.000
_cell.length_c   1.000
_cell.angle_alpha   90.00
_cell.angle_beta   90.00
_cell.angle_gamma   90.00
#
_symmetry.space_group_name_H-M   'P 1'
#
loop_
_entity.id
_entity.type
_entity.pdbx_description
1 polymer ?
#
loop_
_entity_poly.entity_id
_entity_poly.type
_entity_poly.pdbx_seq_one_letter_code
_entity_poly.pdbx_strand_id
1 'polypeptide(L)'
;MKQVKDVNISINNRVFTIDLAIEDEELIETIFNALTEYVKKGSSIKIKEAYVTSLSDSLKIISKIISSRAQMDEWRAEIKQLISIVRKGK
;
A
#
# COMPACT_ATOMS: atom_id res chain seq x y z
N MET A 1 -26.59 -5.91 2.84
CA MET A 1 -25.42 -5.52 3.65
C MET A 1 -24.17 -5.63 2.78
N LYS A 2 -23.23 -4.69 2.86
CA LYS A 2 -21.93 -4.84 2.19
C LYS A 2 -21.18 -6.03 2.82
N GLN A 3 -20.48 -6.80 2.00
CA GLN A 3 -19.67 -7.94 2.47
C GLN A 3 -18.61 -7.45 3.47
N VAL A 4 -18.43 -8.18 4.57
CA VAL A 4 -17.37 -7.91 5.54
C VAL A 4 -16.04 -8.30 4.88
N LYS A 5 -15.04 -7.41 4.98
CA LYS A 5 -13.70 -7.64 4.46
C LYS A 5 -12.73 -7.79 5.62
N ASP A 6 -11.80 -8.72 5.49
CA ASP A 6 -10.75 -8.92 6.48
C ASP A 6 -9.63 -7.90 6.27
N VAL A 7 -9.26 -7.20 7.34
CA VAL A 7 -8.13 -6.27 7.38
C VAL A 7 -7.28 -6.65 8.58
N ASN A 8 -6.01 -6.99 8.36
CA ASN A 8 -5.09 -7.29 9.45
C ASN A 8 -4.29 -6.03 9.76
N ILE A 9 -4.27 -5.65 11.04
CA ILE A 9 -3.50 -4.51 11.54
C ILE A 9 -2.64 -5.00 12.68
N SER A 10 -1.34 -4.68 12.62
CA SER A 10 -0.38 -5.00 13.68
C SER A 10 0.42 -3.76 14.04
N ILE A 11 0.52 -3.49 15.34
CA ILE A 11 1.27 -2.35 15.87
C ILE A 11 2.29 -2.90 16.87
N ASN A 12 3.57 -2.61 16.65
CA ASN A 12 4.63 -2.88 17.60
C ASN A 12 5.52 -1.63 17.78
N ASN A 13 6.51 -1.73 18.67
CA ASN A 13 7.39 -0.60 19.03
C ASN A 13 8.18 0.00 17.85
N ARG A 14 8.20 -0.65 16.68
CA ARG A 14 9.05 -0.25 15.53
C ARG A 14 8.28 -0.06 14.23
N VAL A 15 7.16 -0.76 14.05
CA VAL A 15 6.46 -0.85 12.77
C VAL A 15 4.95 -0.87 13.01
N PHE A 16 4.26 -0.14 12.14
CA PHE A 16 2.83 -0.24 11.92
C PHE A 16 2.62 -0.97 10.59
N THR A 17 1.93 -2.10 10.63
CA THR A 17 1.64 -2.94 9.45
C THR A 17 0.14 -3.02 9.24
N ILE A 18 -0.28 -2.82 7.99
CA ILE A 18 -1.63 -3.11 7.52
C ILE A 18 -1.51 -4.08 6.34
N ASP A 19 -2.18 -5.22 6.43
CA ASP A 19 -2.34 -6.13 5.30
C ASP A 19 -3.74 -5.93 4.71
N LEU A 20 -3.75 -5.60 3.41
CA LEU A 20 -4.96 -5.27 2.65
C LEU A 20 -5.16 -6.27 1.52
N ALA A 21 -6.40 -6.68 1.29
CA ALA A 21 -6.76 -7.37 0.07
C ALA A 21 -6.57 -6.45 -1.14
N ILE A 22 -5.87 -6.93 -2.18
CA ILE A 22 -5.57 -6.14 -3.37
C ILE A 22 -6.84 -5.73 -4.14
N GLU A 23 -7.93 -6.47 -3.94
CA GLU A 23 -9.26 -6.20 -4.49
C GLU A 23 -9.97 -5.01 -3.80
N ASP A 24 -9.50 -4.58 -2.62
CA ASP A 24 -10.11 -3.48 -1.88
C ASP A 24 -9.54 -2.10 -2.26
N GLU A 25 -9.76 -1.71 -3.52
CA GLU A 25 -9.27 -0.44 -4.06
C GLU A 25 -9.77 0.78 -3.27
N GLU A 26 -10.99 0.74 -2.73
CA GLU A 26 -11.57 1.83 -1.92
C GLU A 26 -10.79 2.05 -0.62
N LEU A 27 -10.47 0.97 0.10
CA LEU A 27 -9.70 1.03 1.34
C LEU A 27 -8.24 1.44 1.07
N ILE A 28 -7.63 0.87 0.02
CA ILE A 28 -6.28 1.23 -0.42
C ILE A 28 -6.22 2.74 -0.70
N GLU A 29 -7.17 3.27 -1.46
CA GLU A 29 -7.21 4.70 -1.79
C GLU A 29 -7.45 5.60 -0.57
N THR A 30 -8.26 5.13 0.38
CA THR A 30 -8.47 5.83 1.65
C THR A 30 -7.18 5.96 2.45
N ILE A 31 -6.39 4.89 2.51
CA ILE A 31 -5.09 4.88 3.19
C ILE A 31 -4.09 5.81 2.48
N PHE A 32 -4.04 5.78 1.14
CA PHE A 32 -3.22 6.72 0.37
C PHE A 32 -3.56 8.18 0.67
N ASN A 33 -4.84 8.52 0.74
CA ASN A 33 -5.28 9.88 1.06
C ASN A 33 -4.84 10.28 2.49
N ALA A 34 -5.01 9.39 3.48
CA ALA A 34 -4.59 9.65 4.86
C ALA A 34 -3.07 9.86 4.98
N LEU A 35 -2.27 9.00 4.34
CA LEU A 35 -0.81 9.12 4.31
C LEU A 35 -0.36 10.38 3.59
N THR A 36 -1.05 10.76 2.52
CA THR A 36 -0.77 12.01 1.78
C THR A 36 -0.96 13.23 2.67
N GLU A 37 -2.05 13.29 3.43
CA GLU A 37 -2.28 14.38 4.38
C GLU A 37 -1.23 14.43 5.50
N TYR A 38 -0.74 13.28 5.94
CA TYR A 38 0.36 13.22 6.91
C TYR A 38 1.67 13.76 6.33
N VAL A 39 2.03 13.35 5.10
CA VAL A 39 3.25 13.81 4.43
C VAL A 39 3.20 15.30 4.11
N LYS A 40 2.04 15.82 3.69
CA LYS A 40 1.83 17.26 3.43
C LYS A 40 2.13 18.15 4.64
N LYS A 41 2.01 17.63 5.86
CA LYS A 41 2.32 18.37 7.10
C LYS A 41 3.83 18.45 7.39
N GLY A 42 4.69 18.03 6.46
CA GLY A 42 6.15 18.09 6.55
C GLY A 42 6.79 16.84 7.19
N SER A 43 5.99 15.81 7.48
CA SER A 43 6.51 14.55 8.00
C SER A 43 6.93 13.62 6.85
N SER A 44 8.00 12.86 7.04
CA SER A 44 8.41 11.80 6.10
C SER A 44 7.96 10.44 6.62
N ILE A 45 7.58 9.54 5.71
CA ILE A 45 7.24 8.15 6.02
C ILE A 45 8.24 7.21 5.38
N LYS A 46 8.65 6.18 6.13
CA LYS A 46 9.39 5.06 5.58
C LYS A 46 8.43 3.91 5.36
N ILE A 47 8.32 3.47 4.11
CA ILE A 47 7.41 2.42 3.70
C ILE A 47 8.21 1.16 3.43
N LYS A 48 7.64 0.02 3.82
CA LYS A 48 8.10 -1.31 3.45
C LYS A 48 6.93 -2.02 2.83
N GLU A 49 7.02 -2.29 1.55
CA GLU A 49 6.00 -3.03 0.81
C GLU A 49 6.53 -4.40 0.49
N ALA A 50 5.68 -5.40 0.74
CA ALA A 50 5.94 -6.78 0.38
C ALA A 50 4.79 -7.22 -0.52
N TYR A 51 5.10 -7.65 -1.73
CA TYR A 51 4.10 -8.21 -2.64
C TYR A 51 4.67 -9.40 -3.42
N VAL A 52 3.76 -10.26 -3.87
CA VAL A 52 4.04 -11.46 -4.63
C VAL A 52 3.27 -11.36 -5.95
N THR A 53 3.96 -11.50 -7.08
CA THR A 53 3.35 -11.35 -8.42
C THR A 53 2.78 -12.66 -8.98
N SER A 54 3.23 -13.82 -8.47
CA SER A 54 2.69 -15.15 -8.79
C SER A 54 3.06 -16.18 -7.71
N LEU A 55 2.36 -17.32 -7.64
CA LEU A 55 2.64 -18.40 -6.67
C LEU A 55 4.07 -18.96 -6.73
N SER A 56 4.77 -18.80 -7.85
CA SER A 56 6.15 -19.21 -8.07
C SER A 56 7.17 -18.08 -7.90
N ASP A 57 6.74 -16.83 -7.71
CA ASP A 57 7.64 -15.70 -7.59
C ASP A 57 8.17 -15.55 -6.16
N SER A 58 9.42 -15.10 -6.06
CA SER A 58 10.00 -14.69 -4.78
C SER A 58 9.29 -13.44 -4.24
N LEU A 59 9.13 -13.39 -2.91
CA LEU A 59 8.61 -12.23 -2.21
C LEU A 59 9.49 -11.01 -2.52
N LYS A 60 8.93 -10.01 -3.19
CA LYS A 60 9.63 -8.74 -3.43
C LYS A 60 9.35 -7.81 -2.27
N ILE A 61 10.42 -7.35 -1.62
CA ILE A 61 10.36 -6.36 -0.55
C ILE A 61 11.01 -5.08 -1.05
N ILE A 62 10.24 -3.99 -1.08
CA ILE A 62 10.71 -2.67 -1.45
C ILE A 62 10.66 -1.78 -0.20
N SER A 63 11.71 -1.01 0.04
CA SER A 63 11.68 0.04 1.06
C SER A 63 11.90 1.41 0.41
N LYS A 64 11.01 2.34 0.72
CA LYS A 64 11.02 3.70 0.16
C LYS A 64 10.88 4.73 1.28
N ILE A 65 11.45 5.91 1.07
CA ILE A 65 11.20 7.08 1.90
C ILE A 65 10.35 8.04 1.08
N ILE A 66 9.20 8.43 1.62
CA ILE A 66 8.31 9.41 1.01
C ILE A 66 8.26 10.64 1.91
N SER A 67 8.71 11.76 1.36
CA SER A 67 8.81 13.05 2.05
C SER A 67 8.07 14.18 1.32
N SER A 68 7.46 13.90 0.16
CA SER A 68 6.76 14.88 -0.65
C SER A 68 5.49 14.33 -1.26
N ARG A 69 4.59 15.23 -1.65
CA ARG A 69 3.37 14.87 -2.39
C ARG A 69 3.68 14.21 -3.74
N ALA A 70 4.70 14.68 -4.45
CA ALA A 70 5.09 14.09 -5.74
C ALA A 70 5.46 12.60 -5.60
N GLN A 71 6.23 12.25 -4.56
CA GLN A 71 6.58 10.87 -4.25
C GLN A 71 5.36 10.03 -3.81
N MET A 72 4.38 10.63 -3.11
CA MET A 72 3.12 9.95 -2.81
C MET A 72 2.33 9.64 -4.09
N ASP A 73 2.27 10.58 -5.03
CA ASP A 73 1.55 10.41 -6.30
C ASP A 73 2.23 9.35 -7.19
N GLU A 74 3.57 9.34 -7.24
CA GLU A 74 4.35 8.29 -7.89
C GLU A 74 4.07 6.92 -7.29
N TRP A 75 4.17 6.81 -5.96
CA TRP A 75 3.91 5.54 -5.27
C TRP A 75 2.48 5.04 -5.49
N ARG A 76 1.49 5.93 -5.45
CA ARG A 76 0.10 5.62 -5.76
C ARG A 76 -0.07 5.09 -7.19
N ALA A 77 0.63 5.68 -8.16
CA ALA A 77 0.59 5.21 -9.55
C ALA A 77 1.20 3.80 -9.71
N GLU A 78 2.31 3.51 -9.02
CA GLU A 78 2.94 2.19 -9.01
C GLU A 78 1.99 1.12 -8.44
N ILE A 79 1.36 1.37 -7.30
CA ILE A 79 0.41 0.42 -6.71
C ILE A 79 -0.79 0.18 -7.64
N LYS A 80 -1.32 1.21 -8.30
CA LYS A 80 -2.39 1.05 -9.31
C LYS A 80 -1.97 0.17 -10.48
N GLN A 81 -0.73 0.31 -10.95
CA GLN A 81 -0.18 -0.55 -12.00
C GLN A 81 -0.08 -2.00 -11.51
N LEU A 82 0.40 -2.23 -10.29
CA LEU A 82 0.47 -3.57 -9.70
C LEU A 82 -0.91 -4.22 -9.58
N ILE A 83 -1.91 -3.50 -9.07
CA ILE A 83 -3.31 -3.97 -9.00
C ILE A 83 -3.82 -4.36 -10.39
N SER A 84 -3.56 -3.53 -11.40
CA SER A 84 -3.96 -3.80 -12.79
C SER A 84 -3.33 -5.07 -13.37
N ILE A 85 -2.04 -5.30 -13.11
CA ILE A 85 -1.33 -6.51 -13.54
C ILE A 85 -1.91 -7.76 -12.87
N VAL A 86 -2.10 -7.72 -11.55
CA VAL A 86 -2.66 -8.86 -10.80
C VAL A 86 -4.07 -9.20 -11.27
N ARG A 87 -4.89 -8.18 -11.61
CA ARG A 87 -6.24 -8.40 -12.17
C ARG A 87 -6.23 -9.04 -13.56
N LYS A 88 -5.25 -8.72 -14.42
CA LYS A 88 -5.14 -9.29 -15.78
C LYS A 88 -4.60 -10.73 -15.79
N GLY A 89 -3.91 -11.14 -14.73
CA GLY A 89 -3.38 -12.50 -14.57
C GLY A 89 -4.35 -13.49 -13.92
N LYS A 90 -5.52 -13.03 -13.47
CA LYS A 90 -6.66 -13.86 -13.02
C LYS A 90 -7.66 -14.02 -14.17
#